data_AF-S5YCW3-F1
#
_entry.id   AF-S5YCW3-F1
#
_cell.length_a   1.000
_cell.length_b   1.000
_cell.length_c   1.000
_cell.angle_alpha   90.00
_cell.angle_beta   90.00
_cell.angle_gamma   90.00
#
_symmetry.space_group_name_H-M   'P 1'
#
loop_
_entity.id
_entity.type
_entity.pdbx_description
1 polymer ?
#
loop_
_entity_poly.entity_id
_entity_poly.type
_entity_poly.pdbx_seq_one_letter_code
_entity_poly.pdbx_strand_id
1 'polypeptide(L)' 'MDEPELKIIDVFICKLRKKLSAVLDGDNYIETVWGRGYVLRDPVQPGAEQGRLATG' A
#
# COMPACT_ATOMS: atom_id res chain seq x y z
N MET A 1 -17.28 -19.76 11.24
CA MET A 1 -16.53 -19.12 10.14
C MET A 1 -15.91 -17.89 10.75
N ASP A 2 -14.77 -18.10 11.37
CA ASP A 2 -14.08 -17.10 12.18
C ASP A 2 -13.63 -15.97 11.28
N GLU A 3 -14.41 -14.89 11.34
CA GLU A 3 -14.12 -13.63 10.70
C GLU A 3 -12.68 -13.26 11.05
N PRO A 4 -11.77 -13.13 10.07
CA PRO A 4 -10.38 -12.90 10.36
C PRO A 4 -10.27 -11.60 11.17
N GLU A 5 -9.82 -11.72 12.43
CA GLU A 5 -9.66 -10.58 13.31
C GLU A 5 -8.87 -9.51 12.58
N LEU A 6 -9.31 -8.24 12.63
CA LEU A 6 -8.64 -7.11 11.97
C LEU A 6 -7.11 -7.10 12.20
N LYS A 7 -6.66 -7.59 13.36
CA LYS A 7 -5.24 -7.78 13.72
C LYS A 7 -4.48 -8.73 12.79
N ILE A 8 -5.13 -9.76 12.26
CA ILE A 8 -4.53 -10.71 11.31
C ILE A 8 -4.19 -9.98 10.00
N ILE A 9 -5.09 -9.13 9.51
CA ILE A 9 -4.89 -8.32 8.29
C ILE A 9 -3.72 -7.35 8.49
N ASP A 10 -3.70 -6.61 9.61
CA ASP A 10 -2.60 -5.71 9.96
C ASP A 10 -1.24 -6.43 10.00
N VAL A 11 -1.19 -7.62 10.61
CA VAL A 11 0.04 -8.43 10.71
C VAL A 11 0.49 -8.91 9.33
N PHE A 12 -0.43 -9.33 8.45
CA PHE A 12 -0.10 -9.70 7.09
C PHE A 12 0.38 -8.51 6.26
N ILE A 13 -0.24 -7.34 6.39
CA ILE A 13 0.21 -6.11 5.73
C ILE A 13 1.59 -5.68 6.23
N CYS A 14 1.86 -5.76 7.53
CA CYS A 14 3.19 -5.51 8.09
C CYS A 14 4.25 -6.43 7.47
N LYS A 15 3.93 -7.73 7.31
CA LYS A 15 4.84 -8.70 6.68
C LYS A 15 5.03 -8.41 5.20
N LEU A 16 3.97 -8.07 4.47
CA LEU A 16 4.02 -7.79 3.05
C LEU A 16 4.83 -6.53 2.75
N ARG A 17 4.61 -5.45 3.50
CA ARG A 17 5.40 -4.20 3.39
C ARG A 17 6.89 -4.45 3.59
N LYS A 18 7.25 -5.22 4.64
CA LYS A 18 8.65 -5.58 4.89
C LYS A 18 9.28 -6.35 3.73
N LYS A 19 8.56 -7.30 3.13
CA LYS A 19 9.05 -8.06 1.97
C LYS A 19 9.22 -7.17 0.73
N LEU A 20 8.24 -6.31 0.44
CA LEU A 20 8.29 -5.40 -0.70
C LEU A 20 9.44 -4.40 -0.57
N SER A 21 9.58 -3.74 0.58
CA SER A 21 10.67 -2.79 0.80
C SER A 21 12.06 -3.43 0.78
N ALA A 22 12.19 -4.72 1.12
CA ALA A 22 13.46 -5.43 1.04
C ALA A 22 13.89 -5.80 -0.40
N VAL A 23 12.93 -5.98 -1.31
CA VAL A 23 13.18 -6.34 -2.72
C VAL A 23 13.23 -5.10 -3.62
N LEU A 24 12.49 -4.05 -3.26
CA LEU A 24 12.30 -2.83 -4.05
C LEU A 24 13.03 -1.64 -3.40
N ASP A 25 14.12 -1.91 -2.70
CA ASP A 25 15.09 -0.93 -2.18
C ASP A 25 14.48 0.23 -1.36
N GLY A 26 13.48 -0.08 -0.54
CA GLY A 26 12.82 0.88 0.37
C GLY A 26 11.52 1.49 -0.16
N ASP A 27 11.09 1.14 -1.37
CA ASP A 27 9.85 1.67 -1.92
C ASP A 27 8.61 1.16 -1.18
N ASN A 28 7.70 2.09 -0.88
CA ASN A 28 6.48 1.85 -0.11
C ASN A 28 5.27 1.83 -1.04
N TYR A 29 4.86 0.64 -1.45
CA TYR A 29 3.74 0.43 -2.38
C TYR A 29 2.37 0.32 -1.71
N ILE A 30 2.33 0.10 -0.39
CA ILE A 30 1.07 -0.12 0.33
C ILE A 30 0.78 1.10 1.20
N GLU A 31 -0.29 1.80 0.87
CA GLU A 31 -0.80 2.94 1.64
C GLU A 31 -1.92 2.48 2.58
N THR A 32 -1.87 2.94 3.83
CA THR A 32 -2.92 2.67 4.82
C THR A 32 -3.90 3.83 4.82
N VAL A 33 -5.16 3.56 4.49
CA VAL A 33 -6.25 4.54 4.56
C VAL A 33 -7.11 4.21 5.77
N TRP A 34 -7.00 5.04 6.81
CA TRP A 34 -7.74 4.86 8.06
C TRP A 34 -9.26 4.80 7.80
N GLY A 35 -9.90 3.75 8.30
CA GLY A 35 -11.34 3.51 8.12
C GLY A 35 -11.75 3.04 6.72
N ARG A 36 -10.82 2.83 5.77
CA ARG A 36 -11.11 2.28 4.43
C ARG A 36 -10.29 1.03 4.06
N GLY A 37 -9.15 0.80 4.70
CA GLY A 37 -8.30 -0.37 4.48
C GLY A 37 -6.96 -0.02 3.84
N TYR A 38 -6.49 -0.87 2.92
CA TYR A 38 -5.17 -0.76 2.29
C TYR A 38 -5.29 -0.61 0.79
N VAL A 39 -4.43 0.23 0.21
CA VAL A 39 -4.38 0.46 -1.23
C VAL A 39 -2.97 0.18 -1.73
N LEU A 40 -2.86 -0.60 -2.81
CA LEU A 40 -1.62 -0.78 -3.54
C LEU A 40 -1.48 0.38 -4.53
N ARG A 41 -0.40 1.15 -4.41
CA ARG A 41 -0.02 2.23 -5.33
C ARG A 41 1.45 2.07 -5.70
N ASP A 42 1.81 2.53 -6.88
CA ASP A 42 3.22 2.68 -7.22
C ASP A 42 3.85 3.78 -6.37
N PRO A 43 5.16 3.66 -6.03
CA PRO A 43 5.86 4.67 -5.27
C PRO A 43 5.91 5.89 -6.19
N VAL A 44 5.33 7.00 -5.74
CA VAL A 44 5.47 8.26 -6.46
C VAL A 44 6.96 8.58 -6.41
N GLN A 45 7.68 8.34 -7.51
CA GLN A 45 9.01 8.90 -7.67
C GLN A 45 8.85 10.41 -7.45
N PRO A 46 9.66 11.06 -6.61
CA PRO A 46 9.53 12.49 -6.28
C PRO A 46 9.78 13.45 -7.47
N GLY A 47 9.63 12.99 -8.71
CA GLY A 47 9.58 13.77 -9.95
C GLY A 47 8.61 13.23 -11.00
N ALA A 48 7.83 12.18 -10.71
CA ALA A 48 6.79 11.68 -11.62
C ALA A 48 5.48 12.38 -11.28
N GLU A 49 5.30 13.53 -11.93
CA GLU A 49 4.05 14.25 -12.06
C GLU A 49 2.96 13.26 -12.50
N GLN A 50 2.13 12.81 -11.55
CA GLN A 50 0.98 11.98 -11.88
C GLN A 50 0.02 12.83 -12.69
N GLY A 51 0.08 12.57 -14.00
CA GLY A 51 -0.72 13.19 -15.04
C GLY A 51 -2.15 13.36 -14.59
N ARG A 52 -2.50 14.62 -14.38
CA ARG A 52 -3.82 15.16 -14.64
C ARG A 52 -4.19 14.77 -16.09
N LEU A 53 -4.77 13.60 -16.29
CA LEU A 53 -5.58 13.34 -17.48
C LEU A 53 -7.04 13.47 -17.10
N ALA A 54 -7.62 14.54 -17.64
CA ALA A 54 -9.01 14.93 -17.56
C ALA A 54 -9.91 14.01 -18.39
N THR A 55 -11.15 13.82 -17.94
CA THR A 55 -12.37 13.59 -18.75
C THR A 55 -13.54 13.49 -17.77
N GLY A 56 -14.57 14.33 -17.74
CA GLY A 56 -14.93 15.57 -18.43
C GLY A 56 -15.99 16.28 -17.60
#